data_AF-F9RB07-F1
#
_entry.id   AF-F9RB07-F1
#
_cell.length_a   1.000
_cell.length_b   1.000
_cell.length_c   1.000
_cell.angle_alpha   90.00
_cell.angle_beta   90.00
_cell.angle_gamma   90.00
#
_symmetry.space_group_name_H-M   'P 1'
#
loop_
_entity.id
_entity.type
_entity.pdbx_description
1 polymer ?
#
loop_
_entity_poly.entity_id
_entity_poly.type
_entity_poly.pdbx_seq_one_letter_code
_entity_poly.pdbx_strand_id
1 'polypeptide(L)'
;MGSKLLIAMLSLSSLAMASCAVASQDPTAPLNWQPAAKSTQAKKVTQYRVPNLQSIVCQGEKECIAILNGQALAQGERINGFQVKQVRADYVTVARGSKQWKLELFPLEVKQ
;
A
#
# COMPACT_ATOMS: atom_id res chain seq x y z
N MET A 1 -60.57 20.03 -23.74
CA MET A 1 -59.10 19.83 -23.64
C MET A 1 -58.81 18.35 -23.38
N GLY A 2 -58.93 17.49 -24.40
CA GLY A 2 -58.88 16.02 -24.22
C GLY A 2 -57.82 15.31 -25.07
N SER A 3 -56.95 16.05 -25.77
CA SER A 3 -56.01 15.47 -26.75
C SER A 3 -54.54 15.65 -26.36
N LYS A 4 -54.25 15.94 -25.09
CA LYS A 4 -52.88 16.06 -24.58
C LYS A 4 -52.43 14.85 -23.74
N LEU A 5 -53.36 14.00 -23.31
CA LEU A 5 -53.05 12.83 -22.49
C LEU A 5 -52.67 11.58 -23.30
N LEU A 6 -53.01 11.53 -24.59
CA LEU A 6 -52.62 10.42 -25.48
C LEU A 6 -51.19 10.56 -26.03
N ILE A 7 -50.62 11.76 -26.00
CA ILE A 7 -49.25 12.03 -26.49
C ILE A 7 -48.20 11.72 -25.41
N ALA A 8 -48.58 11.80 -24.13
CA ALA A 8 -47.70 11.49 -23.00
C ALA A 8 -47.53 9.98 -22.73
N MET A 9 -48.38 9.13 -23.32
CA MET A 9 -48.31 7.66 -23.20
C MET A 9 -47.63 7.00 -24.41
N LEU A 10 -46.99 7.78 -25.28
CA LEU A 10 -46.23 7.27 -26.44
C LEU A 10 -44.72 7.58 -26.37
N SER A 11 -44.22 8.10 -25.23
CA SER A 11 -42.80 8.41 -25.04
C SER A 11 -42.06 7.43 -24.12
N LEU A 12 -42.73 6.40 -23.57
CA LEU A 12 -42.14 5.48 -22.59
C LEU A 12 -41.79 4.09 -23.15
N SER A 13 -41.87 3.89 -24.46
CA SER A 13 -41.61 2.58 -25.11
C SER A 13 -40.31 2.54 -25.93
N SER A 14 -39.27 3.24 -25.47
CA SER A 14 -37.90 3.08 -25.99
C SER A 14 -37.16 2.07 -25.13
N LEU A 15 -37.64 0.82 -25.14
CA LEU A 15 -37.01 -0.30 -24.46
C LEU A 15 -35.63 -0.53 -25.09
N ALA A 16 -34.59 -0.15 -24.36
CA ALA A 16 -33.20 -0.33 -24.74
C ALA A 16 -32.91 -1.82 -24.98
N MET A 17 -32.81 -2.22 -26.25
CA MET A 17 -32.18 -3.48 -26.63
C MET A 17 -30.67 -3.29 -26.50
N ALA A 18 -30.16 -3.51 -25.28
CA ALA A 18 -28.72 -3.66 -25.07
C ALA A 18 -28.30 -5.01 -25.69
N SER A 19 -27.69 -4.95 -26.87
CA SER A 19 -27.07 -6.10 -27.52
C SER A 19 -25.96 -6.66 -26.62
N CYS A 20 -26.06 -7.93 -26.26
CA CYS A 20 -24.95 -8.68 -25.68
C CYS A 20 -23.84 -8.79 -26.74
N ALA A 21 -22.90 -7.85 -26.73
CA ALA A 21 -21.70 -7.95 -27.54
C ALA A 21 -20.85 -9.11 -26.99
N VAL A 22 -20.86 -10.24 -27.70
CA VAL A 22 -19.82 -11.26 -27.53
C VAL A 22 -18.55 -10.71 -28.17
N ALA A 23 -17.49 -10.57 -27.37
CA ALA A 23 -16.20 -10.13 -27.89
C ALA A 23 -15.74 -11.11 -28.99
N SER A 24 -15.48 -10.57 -30.18
CA SER A 24 -14.88 -11.32 -31.28
C SER A 24 -13.52 -11.83 -30.79
N GLN A 25 -13.38 -13.15 -30.68
CA GLN A 25 -12.10 -13.75 -30.35
C GLN A 25 -11.14 -13.48 -31.51
N ASP A 26 -9.98 -12.93 -31.20
CA ASP A 26 -8.94 -12.63 -32.18
C ASP A 26 -8.53 -13.92 -32.91
N PRO A 27 -8.74 -14.01 -34.24
CA PRO A 27 -8.44 -15.22 -35.00
C PRO A 27 -6.94 -15.51 -35.12
N THR A 28 -6.06 -14.63 -34.63
CA THR A 28 -4.61 -14.83 -34.60
C THR A 28 -4.12 -15.53 -33.31
N ALA A 29 -5.03 -15.98 -32.45
CA ALA A 29 -4.66 -16.68 -31.22
C ALA A 29 -3.93 -18.02 -31.53
N PRO A 30 -2.81 -18.31 -30.84
CA PRO A 30 -2.06 -19.55 -31.05
C PRO A 30 -2.85 -20.79 -30.61
N LEU A 31 -2.58 -21.94 -31.26
CA LEU A 31 -3.28 -23.24 -31.07
C LEU A 31 -3.29 -23.79 -29.62
N ASN A 32 -2.49 -23.23 -28.71
CA ASN A 32 -2.42 -23.61 -27.30
C ASN A 32 -2.85 -22.47 -26.34
N TRP A 33 -3.56 -21.44 -26.84
CA TRP A 33 -4.01 -20.34 -25.99
C TRP A 33 -5.12 -20.79 -25.03
N GLN A 34 -4.77 -20.88 -23.75
CA GLN A 34 -5.74 -21.04 -22.66
C GLN A 34 -5.87 -19.69 -21.94
N PRO A 35 -7.09 -19.15 -21.74
CA PRO A 35 -7.25 -17.96 -20.93
C PRO A 35 -6.70 -18.25 -19.52
N ALA A 36 -5.78 -17.42 -19.06
CA ALA A 36 -5.20 -17.57 -17.73
C ALA A 36 -6.34 -17.77 -16.72
N ALA A 37 -6.31 -18.90 -16.01
CA ALA A 37 -7.26 -19.15 -14.94
C ALA A 37 -7.30 -17.91 -14.05
N LYS A 38 -8.51 -17.41 -13.75
CA LYS A 38 -8.70 -16.27 -12.85
C LYS A 38 -7.96 -16.59 -11.56
N SER A 39 -6.76 -16.03 -11.41
CA SER A 39 -5.94 -16.23 -10.24
C SER A 39 -6.79 -15.79 -9.06
N THR A 40 -7.15 -16.72 -8.19
CA THR A 40 -7.59 -16.37 -6.85
C THR A 40 -6.49 -15.47 -6.30
N GLN A 41 -6.81 -14.19 -6.09
CA GLN A 41 -5.84 -13.22 -5.62
C GLN A 41 -5.31 -13.73 -4.29
N ALA A 42 -4.09 -14.27 -4.30
CA ALA A 42 -3.43 -14.67 -3.08
C ALA A 42 -3.44 -13.46 -2.15
N LYS A 43 -3.93 -13.63 -0.91
CA LYS A 43 -3.94 -12.56 0.09
C LYS A 43 -2.53 -11.98 0.16
N LYS A 44 -2.36 -10.76 -0.34
CA LYS A 44 -1.08 -10.06 -0.32
C LYS A 44 -0.67 -9.88 1.14
N VAL A 45 0.31 -10.66 1.59
CA VAL A 45 0.88 -10.51 2.92
C VAL A 45 1.66 -9.20 2.93
N THR A 46 1.12 -8.18 3.58
CA THR A 46 1.82 -6.89 3.76
C THR A 46 2.99 -7.11 4.71
N GLN A 47 4.19 -7.29 4.13
CA GLN A 47 5.42 -7.30 4.90
C GLN A 47 5.76 -5.88 5.34
N TYR A 48 5.64 -5.62 6.64
CA TYR A 48 6.07 -4.35 7.21
C TYR A 48 7.59 -4.37 7.40
N ARG A 49 8.29 -3.55 6.62
CA ARG A 49 9.74 -3.38 6.73
C ARG A 49 10.08 -2.56 7.97
N VAL A 50 11.17 -2.94 8.62
CA VAL A 50 11.78 -2.17 9.71
C VAL A 50 12.17 -0.79 9.15
N PRO A 51 11.92 0.32 9.87
CA PRO A 51 12.31 1.64 9.39
C PRO A 51 13.83 1.73 9.23
N ASN A 52 14.26 2.44 8.20
CA ASN A 52 15.67 2.75 7.99
C ASN A 52 16.03 3.98 8.83
N LEU A 53 17.17 3.91 9.53
CA LEU A 53 17.76 5.02 10.27
C LEU A 53 18.64 5.83 9.32
N GLN A 54 18.39 7.13 9.23
CA GLN A 54 19.19 8.05 8.41
C GLN A 54 20.17 8.88 9.24
N SER A 55 19.72 9.43 10.36
CA SER A 55 20.57 10.24 11.24
C SER A 55 20.02 10.31 12.66
N ILE A 56 20.86 10.79 13.57
CA ILE A 56 20.51 11.07 14.96
C ILE A 56 21.06 12.45 15.29
N VAL A 57 20.25 13.29 15.93
CA VAL A 57 20.63 14.62 16.38
C VAL A 57 20.45 14.68 17.88
N CYS A 58 21.51 15.01 18.62
CA CYS A 58 21.47 15.12 20.07
C CYS A 58 21.73 16.55 20.53
N GLN A 59 20.91 17.02 21.47
CA GLN A 59 21.16 18.21 22.26
C GLN A 59 21.81 17.76 23.58
N GLY A 60 23.15 17.80 23.61
CA GLY A 60 23.93 17.21 24.69
C GLY A 60 23.85 15.67 24.69
N GLU A 61 23.95 15.06 25.88
CA GLU A 61 23.99 13.59 26.01
C GLU A 61 22.62 12.94 26.26
N LYS A 62 21.58 13.71 26.56
CA LYS A 62 20.31 13.18 27.09
C LYS A 62 19.14 13.28 26.13
N GLU A 63 19.07 14.34 25.33
CA GLU A 63 17.98 14.56 24.38
C GLU A 63 18.48 14.25 22.98
N CYS A 64 18.04 13.13 22.42
CA CYS A 64 18.34 12.75 21.06
C CYS A 64 17.05 12.50 20.28
N ILE A 65 17.06 12.90 19.01
CA ILE A 65 15.99 12.67 18.04
C ILE A 65 16.56 11.84 16.90
N ALA A 66 15.82 10.80 16.49
CA ALA A 66 16.18 9.95 15.37
C ALA A 66 15.43 10.38 14.10
N ILE A 67 16.11 10.41 12.96
CA ILE A 67 15.47 10.50 11.65
C ILE A 67 15.26 9.08 11.12
N LEU A 68 14.00 8.62 11.14
CA LEU A 68 13.56 7.30 10.68
C LEU A 68 12.64 7.43 9.47
N ASN A 69 13.01 6.83 8.34
CA ASN A 69 12.36 7.04 7.03
C ASN A 69 12.08 8.51 6.71
N GLY A 70 13.00 9.42 7.07
CA GLY A 70 12.87 10.86 6.86
C GLY A 70 11.99 11.59 7.89
N GLN A 71 11.47 10.91 8.92
CA GLN A 71 10.68 11.51 10.00
C GLN A 71 11.50 11.65 11.27
N ALA A 72 11.48 12.83 11.88
CA ALA A 72 12.11 13.10 13.16
C ALA A 72 11.25 12.53 14.30
N LEU A 73 11.81 11.60 15.08
CA LEU A 73 11.11 10.87 16.12
C LEU A 73 11.93 10.82 17.42
N ALA A 74 11.29 11.17 18.52
CA ALA A 74 11.79 11.02 19.88
C ALA A 74 11.42 9.66 20.49
N GLN A 75 12.00 9.36 21.65
CA GLN A 75 11.65 8.17 22.42
C GLN A 75 10.16 8.14 22.77
N GLY A 76 9.51 7.00 22.54
CA GLY A 76 8.08 6.79 22.79
C GLY A 76 7.20 6.97 21.55
N GLU A 77 7.65 7.73 20.55
CA GLU A 77 6.90 7.97 19.31
C GLU A 77 6.86 6.74 18.40
N ARG A 78 6.01 6.80 17.37
CA ARG A 78 5.69 5.65 16.53
C ARG A 78 5.75 5.96 15.04
N ILE A 79 6.26 5.02 14.26
CA ILE A 79 6.27 5.06 12.79
C ILE A 79 5.93 3.69 12.22
N ASN A 80 4.96 3.61 11.31
CA ASN A 80 4.57 2.37 10.62
C ASN A 80 4.32 1.18 11.57
N GLY A 81 3.77 1.45 12.77
CA GLY A 81 3.50 0.44 13.80
C GLY A 81 4.69 0.06 14.69
N PHE A 82 5.89 0.60 14.45
CA PHE A 82 7.05 0.49 15.33
C PHE A 82 7.03 1.61 16.37
N GLN A 83 7.42 1.32 17.60
CA GLN A 83 7.65 2.30 18.66
C GLN A 83 9.15 2.52 18.83
N VAL A 84 9.57 3.78 18.91
CA VAL A 84 10.92 4.14 19.31
C VAL A 84 11.07 3.87 20.80
N LYS A 85 11.88 2.87 21.15
CA LYS A 85 12.14 2.50 22.55
C LYS A 85 13.26 3.31 23.17
N GLN A 86 14.26 3.65 22.37
CA GLN A 86 15.44 4.36 22.84
C GLN A 86 16.15 5.04 21.68
N VAL A 87 16.67 6.24 21.93
CA VAL A 87 17.55 6.98 21.01
C VAL A 87 18.85 7.25 21.74
N ARG A 88 19.98 6.77 21.20
CA ARG A 88 21.34 7.10 21.64
C ARG A 88 22.09 7.79 20.51
N ALA A 89 23.26 8.35 20.78
CA ALA A 89 24.04 9.07 19.77
C ALA A 89 24.43 8.22 18.54
N ASP A 90 24.57 6.91 18.70
CA ASP A 90 25.08 5.97 17.71
C ASP A 90 24.03 4.96 17.22
N TYR A 91 22.96 4.75 17.97
CA TYR A 91 21.93 3.77 17.61
C TYR A 91 20.52 4.15 18.10
N VAL A 92 19.53 3.55 17.45
CA VAL A 92 18.11 3.65 17.80
C VAL A 92 17.54 2.25 18.00
N THR A 93 16.78 2.05 19.06
CA THR A 93 16.06 0.80 19.27
C THR A 93 14.58 1.00 18.95
N VAL A 94 14.03 0.19 18.04
CA VAL A 94 12.60 0.20 17.70
C VAL A 94 11.97 -1.15 18.00
N ALA A 95 10.69 -1.16 18.39
CA ALA A 95 9.98 -2.39 18.71
C ALA A 95 8.58 -2.43 18.08
N ARG A 96 8.13 -3.63 17.73
CA ARG A 96 6.78 -3.88 17.22
C ARG A 96 6.31 -5.28 17.62
N GLY A 97 5.18 -5.35 18.31
CA GLY A 97 4.73 -6.59 18.94
C GLY A 97 5.77 -7.08 19.95
N SER A 98 6.16 -8.35 19.85
CA SER A 98 7.20 -8.96 20.68
C SER A 98 8.63 -8.83 20.12
N LYS A 99 8.81 -8.16 18.97
CA LYS A 99 10.10 -8.04 18.29
C LYS A 99 10.73 -6.66 18.52
N GLN A 100 12.05 -6.63 18.55
CA GLN A 100 12.87 -5.43 18.71
C GLN A 100 14.04 -5.45 17.74
N TRP A 101 14.43 -4.28 17.25
CA TRP A 101 15.56 -4.08 16.34
C TRP A 101 16.43 -2.93 16.84
N LYS A 102 17.74 -3.13 16.78
CA LYS A 102 18.75 -2.09 16.95
C LYS A 102 19.15 -1.59 15.57
N LEU A 103 19.00 -0.30 15.33
CA LEU A 103 19.34 0.38 14.09
C LEU A 103 20.57 1.23 14.35
N GLU A 104 21.63 1.00 13.59
CA GLU A 104 22.89 1.72 13.71
C GLU A 104 23.05 2.65 12.50
N LEU A 105 23.67 3.81 12.70
CA LEU A 105 23.90 4.77 11.61
C LEU A 105 24.83 4.20 10.53
N PHE A 106 25.80 3.38 10.96
CA PHE A 106 26.83 2.77 10.12
C PHE A 106 26.93 1.29 10.43
N PRO A 107 26.03 0.45 9.89
CA PRO A 107 26.17 -0.98 10.02
C PRO A 107 27.46 -1.42 9.34
N LEU A 108 28.27 -2.23 10.03
CA LEU A 108 29.46 -2.84 9.42
C LEU A 108 28.99 -3.82 8.33
N GLU A 109 28.95 -3.38 7.08
CA GLU A 109 28.71 -4.27 5.94
C GLU A 109 30.04 -4.89 5.47
N VAL A 110 30.36 -6.07 6.01
CA VAL A 110 31.47 -6.88 5.50
C VAL A 110 30.97 -7.66 4.28
N LYS A 111 31.38 -7.24 3.08
CA LYS A 111 31.21 -8.02 1.84
C LYS A 111 32.21 -9.19 1.86
N GLN A 112 31.72 -10.41 1.70
CA GLN A 112 32.53 -11.62 1.45
C GLN A 112 32.65 -11.87 -0.05
#